data_AF-A0A8D6PRK2-F1
#
_entry.id   AF-A0A8D6PRK2-F1
#
_cell.length_a   1.000
_cell.length_b   1.000
_cell.length_c   1.000
_cell.angle_alpha   90.00
_cell.angle_beta   90.00
_cell.angle_gamma   90.00
#
_symmetry.space_group_name_H-M   'P 1'
#
loop_
_entity.id
_entity.type
_entity.pdbx_description
1 polymer ?
#
loop_
_entity_poly.entity_id
_entity_poly.type
_entity_poly.pdbx_seq_one_letter_code
_entity_poly.pdbx_strand_id
1 'polypeptide(L)'
;MVSEIPLDVYKKVYREIIKEKKKRKFLIHLIIYIIVNAMFIVDNLLYTPKEIWFIYPLIFWGIGLLIHYLYGIHWIDNILKDIEARAEYRAREILKNNIHQN
;
A
#
# COMPACT_ATOMS: atom_id res chain seq x y z
N MET A 1 -4.67 7.24 -34.96
CA MET A 1 -3.34 7.72 -34.54
C MET A 1 -3.37 7.84 -33.03
N VAL A 2 -2.49 7.13 -32.32
CA VAL A 2 -2.35 7.27 -30.86
C VAL A 2 -1.81 8.68 -30.63
N SER A 3 -2.65 9.60 -30.18
CA SER A 3 -2.20 10.92 -29.75
C SER A 3 -1.17 10.72 -28.65
N GLU A 4 0.04 11.28 -28.80
CA GLU A 4 1.03 11.29 -27.73
C GLU A 4 0.38 11.83 -26.46
N ILE A 5 0.27 10.99 -25.43
CA ILE A 5 -0.34 11.39 -24.16
C ILE A 5 0.63 12.35 -23.47
N PRO A 6 0.21 13.57 -23.11
CA PRO A 6 1.06 14.49 -22.38
C PRO A 6 1.58 13.84 -21.08
N LEU A 7 2.86 14.04 -20.77
CA LEU A 7 3.52 13.38 -19.63
C LEU A 7 2.84 13.70 -18.30
N ASP A 8 2.28 14.89 -18.14
CA ASP A 8 1.52 15.31 -16.97
C ASP A 8 0.23 14.50 -16.81
N VAL A 9 -0.49 14.25 -17.91
CA VAL A 9 -1.70 13.42 -17.94
C VAL A 9 -1.35 11.97 -17.60
N TYR A 10 -0.29 11.42 -18.19
CA TYR A 10 0.20 10.07 -17.89
C TYR A 10 0.55 9.92 -16.40
N LYS A 11 1.34 10.85 -15.85
CA LYS A 11 1.72 10.84 -14.43
C LYS A 11 0.48 10.89 -13.54
N LYS A 12 -0.49 11.78 -13.83
CA LYS A 12 -1.72 11.92 -13.05
C LYS A 12 -2.50 10.60 -12.98
N VAL A 13 -2.79 9.99 -14.13
CA VAL A 13 -3.53 8.72 -14.21
C VAL A 13 -2.76 7.60 -13.51
N TYR A 14 -1.44 7.54 -13.68
CA TYR A 14 -0.59 6.57 -12.98
C TYR A 14 -0.70 6.72 -11.45
N ARG A 15 -0.68 7.96 -10.93
CA ARG A 15 -0.84 8.20 -9.48
C ARG A 15 -2.19 7.69 -8.98
N GLU A 16 -3.27 7.96 -9.71
CA GLU A 16 -4.63 7.54 -9.35
C GLU A 16 -4.75 6.01 -9.29
N ILE A 17 -4.27 5.30 -10.31
CA ILE A 17 -4.29 3.82 -10.35
C ILE A 17 -3.53 3.22 -9.15
N ILE A 18 -2.36 3.76 -8.81
CA ILE A 18 -1.57 3.26 -7.69
C ILE A 18 -2.30 3.51 -6.35
N LYS A 19 -2.91 4.69 -6.18
CA LYS A 19 -3.72 5.01 -4.99
C LYS A 19 -4.89 4.04 -4.83
N GLU A 20 -5.64 3.78 -5.90
CA GLU A 20 -6.76 2.83 -5.88
C GLU A 20 -6.31 1.41 -5.55
N LYS A 21 -5.23 0.92 -6.18
CA LYS A 21 -4.68 -0.40 -5.88
C LYS A 21 -4.28 -0.54 -4.42
N LYS A 22 -3.64 0.48 -3.82
CA LYS A 22 -3.28 0.45 -2.40
C LYS A 22 -4.51 0.48 -1.49
N LYS A 23 -5.52 1.32 -1.78
CA LYS A 23 -6.79 1.33 -1.04
C LYS A 23 -7.46 -0.04 -1.06
N ARG A 24 -7.54 -0.69 -2.23
CA ARG A 24 -8.13 -2.04 -2.35
C ARG A 24 -7.35 -3.08 -1.55
N LYS A 25 -6.00 -3.05 -1.59
CA LYS A 25 -5.17 -3.93 -0.76
C LYS A 25 -5.42 -3.70 0.73
N PHE A 26 -5.52 -2.44 1.17
CA PHE A 26 -5.83 -2.11 2.56
C PHE A 26 -7.20 -2.65 2.98
N LEU A 27 -8.24 -2.49 2.15
CA LEU A 27 -9.58 -3.03 2.44
C LEU A 27 -9.57 -4.54 2.64
N ILE A 28 -8.82 -5.28 1.83
CA ILE A 28 -8.68 -6.74 2.00
C ILE A 28 -8.06 -7.08 3.35
N HIS A 29 -7.00 -6.37 3.76
CA HIS A 29 -6.37 -6.59 5.07
C HIS A 29 -7.32 -6.25 6.22
N LEU A 30 -8.11 -5.18 6.08
CA LEU A 30 -9.13 -4.81 7.07
C LEU A 30 -10.21 -5.89 7.20
N ILE A 31 -10.70 -6.43 6.09
CA ILE A 31 -11.72 -7.50 6.10
C ILE A 31 -11.16 -8.76 6.77
N ILE A 32 -9.95 -9.18 6.40
CA ILE A 32 -9.30 -10.34 7.02
C ILE A 32 -9.12 -10.11 8.53
N TYR A 33 -8.69 -8.91 8.93
CA TYR A 33 -8.56 -8.55 10.34
C TYR A 33 -9.88 -8.70 11.08
N ILE A 34 -10.99 -8.19 10.54
CA ILE A 34 -12.31 -8.30 11.18
C ILE A 34 -12.74 -9.77 11.31
N ILE A 35 -12.61 -10.56 10.23
CA ILE A 35 -13.03 -11.96 10.21
C ILE A 35 -12.22 -12.79 11.22
N VAL A 36 -10.90 -12.67 11.20
CA VAL A 36 -10.02 -13.43 12.08
C VAL A 36 -10.23 -13.05 13.55
N ASN A 37 -10.38 -11.76 13.86
CA ASN A 37 -10.68 -11.33 15.23
C ASN A 37 -12.06 -11.79 15.70
N ALA A 38 -13.07 -11.76 14.83
CA ALA A 38 -14.39 -12.31 15.15
C ALA A 38 -14.32 -13.81 15.44
N MET A 39 -13.54 -14.58 14.65
CA MET A 39 -13.27 -16.00 14.93
C MET A 39 -12.60 -16.20 16.29
N PHE A 40 -11.57 -15.42 16.62
CA PHE A 40 -10.90 -15.52 17.93
C PHE A 40 -11.80 -15.16 19.11
N ILE A 41 -12.69 -14.17 18.95
CA ILE A 41 -13.69 -13.83 19.99
C ILE A 41 -14.64 -15.01 20.20
N VAL A 42 -15.15 -15.62 19.12
CA VAL A 42 -16.03 -16.78 19.19
C VAL A 42 -15.33 -17.97 19.85
N ASP A 43 -14.11 -18.28 19.42
CA ASP A 43 -13.32 -19.38 20.01
C ASP A 43 -13.04 -19.15 21.50
N ASN A 44 -12.72 -17.92 21.89
CA ASN A 44 -12.48 -17.57 23.28
C ASN A 44 -13.72 -17.79 24.14
N LEU A 45 -14.88 -17.33 23.68
CA LEU A 45 -16.14 -17.47 24.40
C LEU A 45 -16.63 -18.92 24.47
N LEU A 46 -16.36 -19.73 23.45
CA LEU A 46 -16.80 -21.13 23.40
C LEU A 46 -15.90 -22.08 24.20
N TYR A 47 -14.58 -21.93 24.11
CA TYR A 47 -13.63 -22.91 24.67
C TYR A 47 -13.03 -22.48 26.01
N THR A 48 -12.79 -21.18 26.21
CA THR A 48 -12.07 -20.70 27.40
C THR A 48 -12.64 -19.37 27.91
N PRO A 49 -13.93 -19.29 28.29
CA PRO A 49 -14.57 -18.03 28.68
C PRO A 49 -13.99 -17.39 29.96
N LYS A 50 -13.21 -18.16 30.74
CA LYS A 50 -12.55 -17.67 31.95
C LYS A 50 -11.26 -16.88 31.67
N GLU A 51 -10.67 -17.02 30.49
CA GLU A 51 -9.40 -16.40 30.12
C GLU A 51 -9.54 -15.62 28.81
N ILE A 52 -9.44 -14.30 28.86
CA ILE A 52 -9.67 -13.42 27.72
C ILE A 52 -8.41 -13.28 26.85
N TRP A 53 -8.04 -14.37 26.17
CA TRP A 53 -6.83 -14.42 25.33
C TRP A 53 -6.97 -13.70 23.99
N PHE A 54 -8.19 -13.45 23.49
CA PHE A 54 -8.38 -12.82 22.17
C PHE A 54 -7.84 -11.37 22.10
N ILE A 55 -7.60 -10.72 23.24
CA ILE A 55 -7.05 -9.35 23.32
C ILE A 55 -5.63 -9.28 22.75
N TYR A 56 -4.81 -10.31 22.97
CA TYR A 56 -3.42 -10.35 22.49
C TYR A 56 -3.32 -10.28 20.96
N PRO A 57 -3.98 -11.16 20.18
CA PRO A 57 -3.98 -11.04 18.72
C PRO A 57 -4.67 -9.75 18.27
N LEU A 58 -5.72 -9.30 18.96
CA LEU A 58 -6.45 -8.07 18.59
C LEU A 58 -5.56 -6.82 18.66
N ILE A 59 -4.78 -6.67 19.73
CA ILE A 59 -3.83 -5.55 19.90
C ILE A 59 -2.65 -5.69 18.96
N PHE A 60 -2.01 -6.87 18.91
CA PHE A 60 -0.82 -7.07 18.08
C PHE A 60 -1.13 -6.86 16.59
N TRP A 61 -2.22 -7.47 16.10
CA TRP A 61 -2.65 -7.31 14.71
C TRP A 61 -3.22 -5.92 14.45
N GLY A 62 -3.85 -5.29 15.45
CA GLY A 62 -4.37 -3.92 15.35
C GLY A 62 -3.25 -2.90 15.11
N ILE A 63 -2.11 -3.06 15.77
CA ILE A 63 -0.91 -2.25 15.54
C ILE A 63 -0.39 -2.45 14.11
N GLY A 64 -0.32 -3.70 13.63
CA GLY A 64 0.08 -4.01 12.26
C GLY A 64 -0.82 -3.35 11.22
N LEU A 65 -2.14 -3.35 11.45
CA LEU A 65 -3.12 -2.70 10.59
C LEU A 65 -2.99 -1.18 10.60
N LEU A 66 -2.74 -0.58 11.78
CA LEU A 66 -2.51 0.86 11.92
C LEU A 66 -1.26 1.31 11.14
N ILE A 67 -0.18 0.53 11.20
CA ILE A 67 1.03 0.77 10.41
C ILE A 67 0.71 0.67 8.90
N HIS A 68 -0.05 -0.34 8.48
CA HIS A 68 -0.45 -0.48 7.08
C HIS A 68 -1.34 0.67 6.60
N TYR A 69 -2.21 1.19 7.46
CA TYR A 69 -3.02 2.37 7.18
C TYR A 69 -2.14 3.61 6.97
N LEU A 70 -1.23 3.87 7.90
CA LEU A 70 -0.31 5.03 7.85
C LEU A 70 0.59 4.97 6.60
N TYR A 71 1.22 3.83 6.33
CA TYR A 71 2.08 3.67 5.14
C TYR A 71 1.28 3.62 3.82
N GLY A 72 0.09 3.01 3.85
CA GLY A 72 -0.74 2.82 2.67
C GLY A 72 -1.42 4.10 2.19
N ILE A 73 -1.82 4.98 3.10
CA ILE A 73 -2.64 6.16 2.78
C ILE A 73 -1.84 7.45 2.96
N HIS A 74 -1.11 7.63 4.05
CA HIS A 74 -0.41 8.89 4.31
C HIS A 74 0.95 8.96 3.59
N TRP A 75 1.68 7.85 3.54
CA TRP A 75 3.03 7.83 2.99
C TRP A 75 3.11 7.54 1.48
N ILE A 76 1.98 7.22 0.84
CA ILE A 76 1.94 6.86 -0.57
C ILE A 76 2.36 7.99 -1.50
N ASP A 77 2.00 9.24 -1.19
CA ASP A 77 2.36 10.39 -2.01
C ASP A 77 3.86 10.65 -2.00
N ASN A 78 4.52 10.44 -0.84
CA ASN A 78 5.97 10.56 -0.72
C ASN A 78 6.68 9.43 -1.48
N ILE A 79 6.19 8.19 -1.38
CA ILE A 79 6.72 7.06 -2.15
C ILE A 79 6.60 7.33 -3.66
N LEU A 80 5.46 7.88 -4.11
CA LEU A 80 5.25 8.16 -5.54
C LEU A 80 6.21 9.23 -6.05
N LYS A 81 6.39 10.32 -5.29
CA LYS A 81 7.37 11.36 -5.63
C LYS A 81 8.79 10.80 -5.73
N ASP A 82 9.16 9.92 -4.81
CA ASP A 82 10.49 9.30 -4.78
C ASP A 82 10.69 8.30 -5.93
N ILE A 83 9.64 7.54 -6.29
CA ILE A 83 9.65 6.69 -7.50
C ILE A 83 9.79 7.52 -8.77
N GLU A 84 9.06 8.62 -8.89
CA GLU A 84 9.14 9.54 -10.03
C GLU A 84 10.53 10.16 -10.15
N ALA A 85 11.10 10.64 -9.05
CA ALA A 85 12.45 11.19 -9.03
C ALA A 85 13.50 10.16 -9.48
N ARG A 86 13.39 8.91 -9.01
CA ARG A 86 14.28 7.82 -9.46
C ARG A 86 14.08 7.46 -10.93
N ALA A 87 12.85 7.48 -11.42
CA ALA A 87 12.56 7.22 -12.83
C ALA A 87 13.18 8.30 -13.73
N GLU A 88 13.05 9.58 -13.34
CA GLU A 88 13.66 10.70 -14.06
C GLU A 88 15.19 10.64 -14.02
N TYR A 89 15.78 10.34 -12.86
CA TYR A 89 17.22 10.15 -12.72
C TYR A 89 17.73 9.06 -13.67
N ARG A 90 17.09 7.88 -13.68
CA ARG A 90 17.47 6.77 -14.57
C ARG A 90 17.31 7.10 -16.04
N ALA A 91 16.25 7.80 -16.42
CA ALA A 91 16.04 8.23 -17.79
C ALA A 91 17.17 9.18 -18.25
N ARG A 92 17.57 10.13 -17.41
CA ARG A 92 18.70 11.05 -17.69
C ARG A 92 20.03 10.30 -17.84
N GLU A 93 20.30 9.34 -16.96
CA GLU A 93 21.50 8.51 -17.03
C GLU A 93 21.58 7.70 -18.33
N ILE A 94 20.47 7.08 -18.75
CA ILE A 94 20.41 6.33 -20.01
C ILE A 94 20.68 7.25 -21.21
N LEU A 95 20.06 8.44 -21.24
CA LEU A 95 20.27 9.42 -22.31
C LEU A 95 21.73 9.88 -22.36
N LYS A 96 22.33 10.18 -21.20
CA LYS A 96 23.73 10.58 -21.08
C LYS A 96 24.68 9.50 -21.60
N ASN A 97 24.45 8.25 -21.22
CA ASN A 97 25.27 7.13 -21.66
C ASN A 97 25.15 6.89 -23.18
N ASN A 98 23.95 7.02 -23.76
CA ASN A 98 23.76 6.90 -25.20
C ASN A 98 24.44 8.02 -25.99
N ILE A 99 24.48 9.24 -25.46
CA ILE A 99 25.20 10.37 -26.09
C ILE A 99 26.72 10.16 -26.04
N HIS A 100 27.26 9.54 -24.99
CA HIS A 100 28.69 9.25 -24.91
C HIS A 100 29.15 8.03 -25.74
N GLN A 101 28.23 7.19 -26.20
CA GLN A 101 28.53 6.01 -27.03
C GLN A 101 28.35 6.23 -28.54
N ASN A 102 27.92 7.43 -28.96
CA ASN A 102 27.71 7.82 -30.36
C ASN A 102 28.67 8.95 -30.73
#